data_AF-D0P0Y3-F1
#
_entry.id   AF-D0P0Y3-F1
#
_cell.length_a   1.000
_cell.length_b   1.000
_cell.length_c   1.000
_cell.angle_alpha   90.00
_cell.angle_beta   90.00
_cell.angle_gamma   90.00
#
_symmetry.space_group_name_H-M   'P 1'
#
loop_
_entity.id
_entity.type
_entity.pdbx_description
1 polymer ?
#
loop_
_entity_poly.entity_id
_entity_poly.type
_entity_poly.pdbx_seq_one_letter_code
_entity_poly.pdbx_strand_id
1 'polypeptide(L)'
;MEFLASKILPFDVRTTVTQFWRCMAQPHLKLREGHYSLIDGTEDTLSAKMAFTVQYQQHQVQKDAWFAVKRFIEEDRCIFVWACETNVKGTLSRAQSMHHHDTGWTSIELRTELPEVMPRSQEELMLLTDIVTSSFLENLDGIHQSVEDALIEDAMRK
;
A
#
# COMPACT_ATOMS: atom_id res chain seq x y z
N MET A 1 -6.75 12.68 10.93
CA MET A 1 -7.13 11.31 11.26
C MET A 1 -5.96 10.45 10.81
N GLU A 2 -5.28 9.76 11.71
CA GLU A 2 -4.20 8.82 11.36
C GLU A 2 -4.81 7.43 11.19
N PHE A 3 -4.52 6.79 10.06
CA PHE A 3 -4.93 5.42 9.78
C PHE A 3 -3.75 4.50 10.06
N LEU A 4 -3.89 3.63 11.06
CA LEU A 4 -2.88 2.64 11.39
C LEU A 4 -3.36 1.25 10.89
N ALA A 5 -2.64 0.71 9.92
CA ALA A 5 -2.75 -0.70 9.54
C ALA A 5 -1.43 -1.40 9.87
N SER A 6 -1.51 -2.61 10.42
CA SER A 6 -0.33 -3.41 10.74
C SER A 6 -0.55 -4.86 10.37
N LYS A 7 0.44 -5.49 9.74
CA LYS A 7 0.47 -6.92 9.43
C LYS A 7 1.71 -7.54 10.08
N ILE A 8 1.54 -8.70 10.69
CA ILE A 8 2.64 -9.47 11.27
C ILE A 8 3.04 -10.53 10.25
N LEU A 9 4.32 -10.53 9.88
CA LEU A 9 4.90 -11.47 8.95
C LEU A 9 5.88 -12.38 9.70
N PRO A 10 5.83 -13.72 9.51
CA PRO A 10 6.68 -14.66 10.23
C PRO A 10 8.09 -14.77 9.63
N PHE A 11 8.70 -13.63 9.29
CA PHE A 11 10.01 -13.53 8.65
C PHE A 11 10.87 -12.48 9.37
N ASP A 12 12.19 -12.58 9.24
CA ASP A 12 13.08 -11.58 9.82
C ASP A 12 12.94 -10.22 9.10
N VAL A 13 13.20 -9.14 9.85
CA VAL A 13 13.05 -7.76 9.39
C VAL A 13 13.79 -7.51 8.09
N ARG A 14 15.04 -7.98 7.98
CA ARG A 14 15.88 -7.71 6.82
C ARG A 14 15.33 -8.36 5.55
N THR A 15 14.85 -9.60 5.67
CA THR A 15 14.21 -10.31 4.57
C THR A 15 12.92 -9.61 4.15
N THR A 16 12.05 -9.24 5.11
CA THR A 16 10.81 -8.51 4.83
C THR A 16 11.07 -7.16 4.14
N VAL A 17 12.02 -6.37 4.65
CA VAL A 17 12.41 -5.07 4.06
C VAL A 17 12.93 -5.24 2.63
N THR A 18 13.76 -6.26 2.40
CA THR A 18 14.33 -6.54 1.08
C THR A 18 13.23 -6.89 0.08
N GLN A 19 12.30 -7.76 0.46
CA GLN A 19 11.20 -8.15 -0.43
C GLN A 19 10.21 -7.01 -0.66
N PHE A 20 9.88 -6.24 0.38
CA PHE A 20 9.02 -5.07 0.24
C PHE A 20 9.59 -4.05 -0.76
N TRP A 21 10.88 -3.72 -0.63
CA TRP A 21 11.54 -2.83 -1.60
C TRP A 21 11.56 -3.42 -3.01
N ARG A 22 11.88 -4.72 -3.16
CA ARG A 22 11.89 -5.38 -4.46
C ARG A 22 10.53 -5.35 -5.14
N CYS A 23 9.45 -5.57 -4.40
CA CYS A 23 8.08 -5.50 -4.91
C CYS A 23 7.74 -4.10 -5.42
N MET A 24 8.07 -3.05 -4.67
CA MET A 24 7.84 -1.67 -5.14
C MET A 24 8.78 -1.29 -6.30
N ALA A 25 10.00 -1.83 -6.35
CA ALA A 25 10.94 -1.56 -7.44
C ALA A 25 10.65 -2.37 -8.72
N GLN A 26 9.59 -3.19 -8.77
CA GLN A 26 9.24 -3.91 -10.00
C GLN A 26 8.76 -2.93 -11.08
N PRO A 27 9.24 -3.04 -12.34
CA PRO A 27 8.81 -2.16 -13.42
C PRO A 27 7.30 -2.17 -13.64
N HIS A 28 6.68 -3.33 -13.46
CA HIS A 28 5.25 -3.51 -13.61
C HIS A 28 4.76 -4.61 -12.67
N LEU A 29 3.67 -4.35 -11.97
CA LEU A 29 2.98 -5.34 -11.14
C LEU A 29 1.49 -5.28 -11.47
N LYS A 30 0.93 -6.44 -11.83
CA LYS A 30 -0.51 -6.55 -12.12
C LYS A 30 -1.25 -6.61 -10.78
N LEU A 31 -2.20 -5.69 -10.60
CA LEU A 31 -3.12 -5.70 -9.47
C LEU A 31 -4.45 -6.32 -9.92
N ARG A 32 -5.27 -6.75 -8.97
CA ARG A 32 -6.54 -7.45 -9.25
C ARG A 32 -7.44 -6.69 -10.23
N GLU A 33 -7.58 -5.38 -10.03
CA GLU A 33 -8.41 -4.48 -10.86
C GLU A 33 -7.60 -3.28 -11.38
N GLY A 34 -6.31 -3.49 -11.64
CA GLY A 34 -5.42 -2.41 -12.06
C GLY A 34 -3.99 -2.82 -12.28
N HIS A 35 -3.10 -1.84 -12.28
CA HIS A 35 -1.68 -2.06 -12.40
C HIS A 35 -0.88 -1.02 -11.61
N TYR A 36 0.31 -1.44 -11.26
CA TYR A 36 1.40 -0.63 -10.73
C TYR A 36 2.51 -0.56 -11.78
N SER A 37 3.09 0.61 -11.96
CA SER A 37 4.24 0.82 -12.83
C SER A 37 5.25 1.72 -12.15
N LEU A 38 6.51 1.27 -12.09
CA LEU A 38 7.61 2.11 -11.65
C LEU A 38 7.85 3.21 -12.71
N ILE A 39 8.00 4.45 -12.26
CA ILE A 39 8.36 5.60 -13.11
C ILE A 39 9.87 5.82 -13.06
N ASP A 40 10.42 5.89 -11.85
CA ASP A 40 11.84 6.09 -11.59
C ASP A 40 12.23 5.45 -10.25
N GLY A 41 13.48 5.04 -10.11
CA GLY A 41 13.95 4.35 -8.91
C GLY A 41 15.46 4.44 -8.75
N THR A 42 15.89 4.76 -7.54
CA THR A 42 17.27 4.71 -7.08
C THR A 42 17.43 3.62 -6.02
N GLU A 43 18.56 3.60 -5.31
CA GLU A 43 18.73 2.71 -4.18
C GLU A 43 17.80 3.06 -3.01
N ASP A 44 17.53 4.34 -2.72
CA ASP A 44 16.77 4.76 -1.54
C ASP A 44 15.47 5.50 -1.85
N THR A 45 15.21 5.83 -3.11
CA THR A 45 13.98 6.51 -3.55
C THR A 45 13.33 5.78 -4.72
N LEU A 46 12.00 5.88 -4.81
CA LEU A 46 11.27 5.47 -6.00
C LEU A 46 10.07 6.37 -6.23
N SER A 47 9.63 6.42 -7.49
CA SER A 47 8.36 6.99 -7.88
C SER A 47 7.59 6.01 -8.74
N ALA A 48 6.28 5.97 -8.59
CA ALA A 48 5.45 4.99 -9.26
C ALA A 48 4.06 5.52 -9.54
N LYS A 49 3.39 4.89 -10.51
CA LYS A 49 1.99 5.09 -10.79
C LYS A 49 1.21 3.84 -10.48
N MET A 50 0.06 4.00 -9.84
CA MET A 50 -0.99 2.99 -9.81
C MET A 50 -2.21 3.48 -10.57
N ALA A 51 -2.83 2.61 -11.35
CA ALA A 51 -4.10 2.89 -11.99
C ALA A 51 -5.03 1.68 -11.80
N PHE A 52 -6.21 1.91 -11.24
CA PHE A 52 -7.14 0.84 -10.92
C PHE A 52 -8.59 1.33 -10.92
N THR A 53 -9.50 0.37 -11.05
CA THR A 53 -10.94 0.61 -11.00
C THR A 53 -11.52 0.00 -9.74
N VAL A 54 -12.26 0.79 -8.98
CA VAL A 54 -13.05 0.34 -7.84
C VAL A 54 -14.51 0.24 -8.27
N GLN A 55 -15.11 -0.92 -8.04
CA GLN A 55 -16.53 -1.16 -8.24
C GLN A 55 -17.21 -1.20 -6.87
N TYR A 56 -18.17 -0.31 -6.63
CA TYR A 56 -18.96 -0.30 -5.40
C TYR A 56 -20.45 -0.18 -5.73
N GLN A 57 -21.20 -1.26 -5.50
CA GLN A 57 -22.61 -1.37 -5.88
C GLN A 57 -22.83 -1.07 -7.37
N GLN A 58 -23.55 0.01 -7.69
CA GLN A 58 -23.83 0.48 -9.05
C GLN A 58 -22.83 1.54 -9.56
N HIS A 59 -21.81 1.85 -8.75
CA HIS A 59 -20.86 2.91 -9.04
C HIS A 59 -19.49 2.33 -9.43
N GLN A 60 -18.96 2.87 -10.52
CA GLN A 60 -17.61 2.61 -10.97
C GLN A 60 -16.77 3.87 -10.75
N VAL A 61 -15.58 3.67 -10.18
CA VAL A 61 -14.61 4.73 -9.94
C VAL A 61 -13.26 4.32 -10.49
N GLN A 62 -12.71 5.15 -11.35
CA GLN A 62 -11.33 5.04 -11.80
C GLN A 62 -10.44 5.89 -10.90
N LYS A 63 -9.30 5.32 -10.49
CA LYS A 63 -8.30 5.98 -9.68
C LYS A 63 -6.94 5.88 -10.37
N ASP A 64 -6.27 7.03 -10.49
CA ASP A 64 -4.86 7.13 -10.85
C ASP A 64 -4.13 7.75 -9.66
N ALA A 65 -3.12 7.06 -9.15
CA ALA A 65 -2.32 7.50 -8.01
C ALA A 65 -0.84 7.55 -8.39
N TRP A 66 -0.15 8.61 -7.99
CA TRP A 66 1.30 8.78 -8.16
C TRP A 66 1.96 8.84 -6.82
N PHE A 67 2.96 8.00 -6.61
CA PHE A 67 3.70 7.88 -5.36
C PHE A 67 5.12 8.38 -5.53
N ALA A 68 5.63 9.05 -4.51
CA ALA A 68 7.05 9.22 -4.28
C ALA A 68 7.37 8.61 -2.92
N VAL A 69 8.35 7.72 -2.87
CA VAL A 69 8.74 6.97 -1.67
C VAL A 69 10.22 7.14 -1.43
N LYS A 70 10.61 7.32 -0.16
CA LYS A 70 11.99 7.26 0.30
C LYS A 70 12.11 6.26 1.45
N ARG A 71 13.11 5.39 1.39
CA ARG A 71 13.42 4.45 2.48
C ARG A 71 14.58 4.94 3.35
N PHE A 72 14.47 4.65 4.64
CA PHE A 72 15.49 4.87 5.65
C PHE A 72 15.76 3.53 6.34
N ILE A 73 16.98 3.03 6.21
CA ILE A 73 17.39 1.74 6.79
C ILE A 73 18.12 2.04 8.10
N GLU A 74 17.57 1.54 9.19
CA GLU A 74 18.15 1.60 10.54
C GLU A 74 18.64 0.20 10.95
N GLU A 75 19.22 0.07 12.15
CA GLU A 75 19.79 -1.20 12.63
C GLU A 75 18.72 -2.29 12.83
N ASP A 76 17.57 -1.91 13.37
CA ASP A 76 16.49 -2.81 13.80
C ASP A 76 15.17 -2.62 13.01
N ARG A 77 15.11 -1.61 12.15
CA ARG A 77 13.91 -1.27 11.39
C ARG A 77 14.21 -0.61 10.04
N CYS A 78 13.19 -0.53 9.19
CA CYS A 78 13.21 0.27 7.98
C CYS A 78 11.94 1.09 7.87
N ILE A 79 12.08 2.38 7.57
CA ILE A 79 10.97 3.32 7.43
C ILE A 79 10.87 3.75 5.98
N PHE A 80 9.69 3.58 5.38
CA PHE A 80 9.35 4.11 4.07
C PHE A 80 8.48 5.34 4.25
N VAL A 81 9.01 6.53 3.97
CA VAL A 81 8.24 7.77 3.94
C VAL A 81 7.71 7.96 2.53
N TRP A 82 6.43 8.30 2.41
CA TRP A 82 5.78 8.41 1.12
C TRP A 82 4.85 9.61 1.03
N ALA A 83 4.71 10.11 -0.19
CA ALA A 83 3.71 11.08 -0.61
C ALA A 83 2.96 10.52 -1.82
N CYS A 84 1.66 10.78 -1.88
CA CYS A 84 0.78 10.27 -2.91
C CYS A 84 -0.14 11.38 -3.41
N GLU A 85 -0.26 11.49 -4.74
CA GLU A 85 -1.28 12.29 -5.39
C GLU A 85 -2.28 11.34 -6.06
N THR A 86 -3.55 11.44 -5.72
CA THR A 86 -4.60 10.56 -6.27
C THR A 86 -5.66 11.37 -7.00
N ASN A 87 -5.87 11.02 -8.26
CA ASN A 87 -6.98 11.47 -9.07
C ASN A 87 -8.06 10.40 -9.09
N VAL A 88 -9.26 10.78 -8.69
CA VAL A 88 -10.44 9.92 -8.64
C VAL A 88 -11.46 10.44 -9.64
N LYS A 89 -11.94 9.61 -10.55
CA LYS A 89 -13.01 9.94 -11.50
C LYS A 89 -14.12 8.90 -11.41
N GLY A 90 -15.38 9.33 -11.33
CA GLY A 90 -16.48 8.39 -11.24
C GLY A 90 -17.81 9.01 -10.87
N THR A 91 -18.82 8.15 -10.77
CA THR A 91 -20.23 8.56 -10.62
C THR A 91 -20.67 8.74 -9.17
N LEU A 92 -19.76 8.60 -8.20
CA LEU A 92 -20.07 8.62 -6.76
C LEU A 92 -20.38 10.02 -6.21
N SER A 93 -19.91 11.09 -6.84
CA SER A 93 -20.14 12.46 -6.36
C SER A 93 -20.61 13.39 -7.48
N ARG A 94 -21.37 14.43 -7.11
CA ARG A 94 -21.75 15.52 -8.04
C ARG A 94 -20.54 16.21 -8.67
N ALA A 95 -19.37 16.12 -8.03
CA ALA A 95 -18.13 16.71 -8.50
C ALA A 95 -17.51 15.95 -9.69
N GLN A 96 -17.98 14.74 -10.04
CA GLN A 96 -17.50 13.86 -11.13
C GLN A 96 -16.01 13.46 -11.07
N SER A 97 -15.19 14.21 -10.33
CA SER A 97 -13.77 14.02 -10.09
C SER A 97 -13.37 14.58 -8.73
N MET A 98 -12.37 13.97 -8.10
CA MET A 98 -11.73 14.46 -6.89
C MET A 98 -10.21 14.32 -7.00
N HIS A 99 -9.49 15.24 -6.37
CA HIS A 99 -8.03 15.25 -6.30
C HIS A 99 -7.59 15.22 -4.85
N HIS A 100 -6.73 14.27 -4.51
CA HIS A 100 -6.32 13.97 -3.14
C HIS A 100 -4.80 14.01 -3.06
N HIS A 101 -4.31 14.50 -1.92
CA HIS A 101 -2.89 14.50 -1.61
C HIS A 101 -2.70 13.92 -0.22
N ASP A 102 -1.98 12.82 -0.14
CA ASP A 102 -1.77 12.04 1.07
C ASP A 102 -0.27 11.88 1.34
N THR A 103 0.10 11.86 2.61
CA THR A 103 1.48 11.61 3.03
C THR A 103 1.48 10.69 4.24
N GLY A 104 2.48 9.83 4.37
CA GLY A 104 2.61 8.96 5.51
C GLY A 104 3.92 8.21 5.56
N TRP A 105 3.96 7.20 6.42
CA TRP A 105 5.10 6.30 6.53
C TRP A 105 4.65 4.86 6.78
N THR A 106 5.48 3.92 6.36
CA THR A 106 5.36 2.50 6.66
C THR A 106 6.61 2.07 7.42
N SER A 107 6.46 1.50 8.62
CA SER A 107 7.57 0.93 9.40
C SER A 107 7.57 -0.59 9.26
N ILE A 108 8.74 -1.17 9.02
CA ILE A 108 9.00 -2.60 9.13
C ILE A 108 10.02 -2.78 10.25
N GLU A 109 9.59 -3.40 11.34
CA GLU A 109 10.36 -3.53 12.57
C GLU A 109 10.08 -4.87 13.25
N LEU A 110 11.01 -5.31 14.10
CA LEU A 110 10.81 -6.52 14.89
C LEU A 110 9.76 -6.26 15.97
N ARG A 111 8.70 -7.07 15.98
CA ARG A 111 7.76 -7.10 17.11
C ARG A 111 8.14 -8.19 18.09
N THR A 112 8.46 -7.79 19.32
CA THR A 112 8.68 -8.71 20.45
C THR A 112 7.38 -9.02 21.22
N GLU A 113 6.33 -8.21 21.05
CA GLU A 113 5.04 -8.35 21.73
C GLU A 113 3.88 -8.27 20.73
N LEU A 114 2.91 -9.18 20.85
CA LEU A 114 1.67 -9.17 20.07
C LEU A 114 0.69 -8.15 20.68
N PRO A 115 0.01 -7.31 19.88
CA PRO A 115 -0.94 -6.34 20.41
C PRO A 115 -2.11 -7.04 21.11
N GLU A 116 -2.47 -6.58 22.30
CA GLU A 116 -3.71 -6.97 22.97
C GLU A 116 -4.91 -6.43 22.17
N VAL A 117 -5.54 -7.32 21.40
CA VAL A 117 -6.86 -7.15 20.75
C VAL A 117 -6.98 -5.96 19.79
N MET A 118 -7.03 -6.27 18.49
CA MET A 118 -7.49 -5.33 17.45
C MET A 118 -8.96 -4.92 17.71
N PRO A 119 -9.33 -3.63 17.63
CA PRO A 119 -10.72 -3.21 17.79
C PRO A 119 -11.59 -3.82 16.69
N ARG A 120 -12.71 -4.43 17.10
CA ARG A 120 -13.73 -4.99 16.20
C ARG A 120 -14.75 -3.91 15.81
N SER A 121 -15.01 -3.83 14.51
CA SER A 121 -16.06 -3.12 13.75
C SER A 121 -15.89 -1.61 13.45
N GLN A 122 -15.61 -1.33 12.18
CA GLN A 122 -15.85 -0.06 11.46
C GLN A 122 -17.04 -0.32 10.53
N GLU A 123 -18.16 0.41 10.58
CA GLU A 123 -19.21 0.16 9.56
C GLU A 123 -19.98 1.38 9.03
N GLU A 124 -19.82 2.61 9.56
CA GLU A 124 -20.51 3.78 8.94
C GLU A 124 -19.58 4.96 8.59
N LEU A 125 -18.35 4.98 9.11
CA LEU A 125 -17.27 5.86 8.65
C LEU A 125 -16.41 5.24 7.54
N MET A 126 -16.68 3.96 7.21
CA MET A 126 -15.88 3.16 6.29
C MET A 126 -16.12 3.57 4.84
N LEU A 127 -17.31 3.97 4.39
CA LEU A 127 -17.54 4.20 2.95
C LEU A 127 -16.72 5.37 2.36
N LEU A 128 -16.77 6.54 2.97
CA LEU A 128 -16.03 7.71 2.50
C LEU A 128 -14.53 7.55 2.79
N THR A 129 -14.19 7.00 3.94
CA THR A 129 -12.81 6.64 4.29
C THR A 129 -12.26 5.53 3.40
N ASP A 130 -13.05 4.60 2.91
CA ASP A 130 -12.63 3.51 2.03
C ASP A 130 -12.43 4.06 0.61
N ILE A 131 -13.40 4.85 0.15
CA ILE A 131 -13.28 5.54 -1.13
C ILE A 131 -12.11 6.55 -1.13
N VAL A 132 -11.76 7.17 0.00
CA VAL A 132 -10.66 8.15 0.11
C VAL A 132 -9.32 7.49 0.49
N THR A 133 -9.34 6.45 1.34
CA THR A 133 -8.16 5.80 1.96
C THR A 133 -8.15 4.25 1.88
N SER A 134 -9.26 3.52 1.66
CA SER A 134 -9.18 2.06 1.39
C SER A 134 -8.52 1.77 0.07
N SER A 135 -8.51 2.67 -0.90
CA SER A 135 -7.66 2.43 -2.07
C SER A 135 -6.16 2.49 -1.76
N PHE A 136 -5.75 3.00 -0.62
CA PHE A 136 -4.37 2.86 -0.15
C PHE A 136 -4.23 1.60 0.71
N LEU A 137 -5.21 1.26 1.56
CA LEU A 137 -5.18 0.08 2.44
C LEU A 137 -5.43 -1.26 1.70
N GLU A 138 -6.43 -1.36 0.83
CA GLU A 138 -6.70 -2.53 -0.04
C GLU A 138 -5.56 -2.79 -1.04
N ASN A 139 -4.81 -1.73 -1.41
CA ASN A 139 -3.66 -1.86 -2.30
C ASN A 139 -2.35 -2.10 -1.56
N LEU A 140 -2.20 -1.59 -0.32
CA LEU A 140 -1.22 -2.11 0.64
C LEU A 140 -1.46 -3.59 0.84
N ASP A 141 -2.70 -4.08 0.89
CA ASP A 141 -2.99 -5.51 0.94
C ASP A 141 -2.51 -6.24 -0.32
N GLY A 142 -2.68 -5.67 -1.52
CA GLY A 142 -2.10 -6.22 -2.76
C GLY A 142 -0.57 -6.28 -2.74
N ILE A 143 0.09 -5.23 -2.27
CA ILE A 143 1.55 -5.18 -2.09
C ILE A 143 1.99 -6.14 -0.99
N HIS A 144 1.29 -6.18 0.15
CA HIS A 144 1.53 -7.08 1.28
C HIS A 144 1.36 -8.54 0.87
N GLN A 145 0.35 -8.85 0.05
CA GLN A 145 0.12 -10.20 -0.48
C GLN A 145 1.24 -10.57 -1.46
N SER A 146 1.64 -9.66 -2.35
CA SER A 146 2.76 -9.89 -3.27
C SER A 146 4.07 -10.14 -2.53
N VAL A 147 4.30 -9.40 -1.43
CA VAL A 147 5.46 -9.60 -0.54
C VAL A 147 5.38 -10.94 0.17
N GLU A 148 4.22 -11.31 0.70
CA GLU A 148 4.00 -12.61 1.35
C GLU A 148 4.22 -13.78 0.40
N ASP A 149 3.65 -13.73 -0.81
CA ASP A 149 3.82 -14.76 -1.83
C ASP A 149 5.29 -14.93 -2.20
N ALA A 150 6.03 -13.82 -2.39
CA ALA A 150 7.46 -13.84 -2.69
C ALA A 150 8.30 -14.42 -1.54
N LEU A 151 7.92 -14.16 -0.29
CA LEU A 151 8.58 -14.72 0.89
C LEU A 151 8.34 -16.22 1.02
N ILE A 152 7.11 -16.69 0.77
CA ILE A 152 6.75 -18.10 0.77
C ILE A 152 7.49 -18.84 -0.35
N GLU A 153 7.52 -18.29 -1.57
CA GLU A 153 8.25 -18.89 -2.69
C GLU A 153 9.76 -19.05 -2.41
N ASP A 154 10.42 -18.04 -1.83
CA ASP A 154 11.86 -18.12 -1.50
C ASP A 154 12.13 -19.18 -0.42
N ALA A 155 11.24 -19.29 0.57
CA ALA A 155 11.32 -20.29 1.63
C ALA A 155 11.14 -21.72 1.09
N MET A 156 10.25 -21.92 0.10
CA MET A 156 10.01 -23.23 -0.52
C MET A 156 11.11 -23.69 -1.48
N ARG A 157 12.01 -22.80 -1.91
CA ARG A 157 13.13 -23.13 -2.81
C ARG A 157 14.40 -23.58 -2.07
N LYS A 158 14.41 -23.55 -0.73
CA LYS A 158 15.50 -24.03 0.13
C LYS A 158 15.21 -25.43 0.66
#